data_AF-A0A9X3PS03-F1
#
_entry.id   AF-A0A9X3PS03-F1
#
_cell.length_a   1.000
_cell.length_b   1.000
_cell.length_c   1.000
_cell.angle_alpha   90.00
_cell.angle_beta   90.00
_cell.angle_gamma   90.00
#
_symmetry.space_group_name_H-M   'P 1'
#
loop_
_entity.id
_entity.type
_entity.pdbx_description
1 polymer ?
#
loop_
_entity_poly.entity_id
_entity_poly.type
_entity_poly.pdbx_seq_one_letter_code
_entity_poly.pdbx_strand_id
1 'polypeptide(L)'
;MPQGNNFQHANYSRSNPGDRALIRQFEPGAPPDSLAWRDAMGDLGRRMGAAGVRTVLFMHGTVLGTDPFGMQRLDEAGGLRRGYSRGIPGLEALLALMRAGSNGLPSFQGGQKPPLRDDDQTKKLIDDQAGDTCNFTAEYVGTFQNAINRDATRSLICQRSLWCSEHHHLGRARAALALLHHLRTLCQELHLGAGDRILVQAHGQAGLVVALLSNLLAPGGSSGRTKFLQALKLGIAEAGGENQRSAGLGDIEQLESLLQTGQVLNSVSLDVVTFGTPIRYGWDTAGLGRLLHLVNHRPMRGDGKQWLAKMELPQITMEMPIAWGGDYIQQLAVAGSDAVPTTPKAQAANRALWELLEPYDGFERWLECARKSVRCANDGACLLVDYQDAGSTAAWDHVYGHAAYTRLNALLFNTTEIVRALYTPPSSS
;
A
#
# COMPACT_ATOMS: atom_id res chain seq x y z
N MET A 1 8.96 -14.69 24.40
CA MET A 1 8.22 -13.60 23.71
C MET A 1 8.31 -13.85 22.21
N PRO A 2 7.27 -13.57 21.40
CA PRO A 2 7.45 -13.60 19.95
C PRO A 2 8.59 -12.63 19.60
N GLN A 3 9.55 -13.07 18.78
CA GLN A 3 10.73 -12.28 18.40
C GLN A 3 10.44 -11.22 17.32
N GLY A 4 9.22 -11.18 16.76
CA GLY A 4 8.78 -10.26 15.70
C GLY A 4 7.32 -9.84 15.83
N ASN A 5 6.80 -9.08 14.87
CA ASN A 5 5.45 -8.49 14.91
C ASN A 5 4.35 -9.56 14.95
N ASN A 6 4.54 -10.69 14.26
CA ASN A 6 3.63 -11.85 14.29
C ASN A 6 2.18 -11.49 13.88
N PHE A 7 2.05 -10.70 12.80
CA PHE A 7 0.78 -10.21 12.24
C PHE A 7 -0.03 -9.32 13.18
N GLN A 8 0.61 -8.73 14.18
CA GLN A 8 -0.04 -7.77 15.07
C GLN A 8 -0.42 -6.49 14.34
N HIS A 9 -1.49 -5.88 14.82
CA HIS A 9 -1.97 -4.61 14.33
C HIS A 9 -0.99 -3.45 14.60
N ALA A 10 -0.96 -2.46 13.71
CA ALA A 10 -0.16 -1.26 13.90
C ALA A 10 -0.67 -0.41 15.08
N ASN A 11 0.21 0.17 15.87
CA ASN A 11 -0.18 1.01 16.99
C ASN A 11 -0.44 2.47 16.53
N TYR A 12 -1.64 2.99 16.76
CA TYR A 12 -2.00 4.39 16.54
C TYR A 12 -1.44 5.32 17.64
N SER A 13 -0.10 5.39 17.71
CA SER A 13 0.60 6.27 18.64
C SER A 13 0.62 7.70 18.13
N ARG A 14 0.28 8.65 19.00
CA ARG A 14 0.40 10.10 18.75
C ARG A 14 1.77 10.65 19.16
N SER A 15 2.64 9.81 19.72
CA SER A 15 3.98 10.21 20.15
C SER A 15 4.81 10.72 18.98
N ASN A 16 5.80 11.56 19.28
CA ASN A 16 6.73 12.05 18.27
C ASN A 16 7.52 10.85 17.69
N PRO A 17 7.48 10.62 16.36
CA PRO A 17 8.24 9.55 15.71
C PRO A 17 9.76 9.78 15.72
N GLY A 18 10.23 10.97 16.14
CA GLY A 18 11.64 11.34 16.17
C GLY A 18 12.25 11.36 14.77
N ASP A 19 13.51 10.96 14.66
CA ASP A 19 14.27 10.96 13.40
C ASP A 19 13.74 9.98 12.34
N ARG A 20 12.77 9.12 12.70
CA ARG A 20 12.11 8.25 11.73
C ARG A 20 11.17 9.02 10.80
N ALA A 21 10.69 10.21 11.18
CA ALA A 21 9.82 11.01 10.32
C ALA A 21 10.54 12.26 9.81
N LEU A 22 10.55 12.42 8.50
CA LEU A 22 11.09 13.59 7.82
C LEU A 22 9.96 14.30 7.09
N ILE A 23 9.96 15.63 7.14
CA ILE A 23 9.03 16.46 6.38
C ILE A 23 9.74 16.99 5.13
N ARG A 24 9.05 16.95 4.00
CA ARG A 24 9.50 17.51 2.72
C ARG A 24 8.40 18.30 2.07
N GLN A 25 8.82 19.29 1.29
CA GLN A 25 7.96 19.94 0.32
C GLN A 25 8.24 19.31 -1.05
N PHE A 26 7.19 19.09 -1.83
CA PHE A 26 7.35 18.58 -3.18
C PHE A 26 7.98 19.63 -4.08
N GLU A 27 9.04 19.21 -4.76
CA GLU A 27 9.69 19.97 -5.81
C GLU A 27 9.76 19.05 -7.03
N PRO A 28 9.01 19.33 -8.12
CA PRO A 28 8.91 18.41 -9.26
C PRO A 28 10.25 18.16 -9.97
N GLY A 29 11.22 19.06 -9.81
CA GLY A 29 12.50 19.01 -10.49
C GLY A 29 12.36 19.30 -11.98
N ALA A 30 13.25 18.72 -12.79
CA ALA A 30 13.20 18.86 -14.25
C ALA A 30 11.95 18.15 -14.84
N PRO A 31 11.34 18.66 -15.93
CA PRO A 31 10.20 18.00 -16.56
C PRO A 31 10.54 16.57 -17.01
N PRO A 32 9.59 15.61 -16.91
CA PRO A 32 9.76 14.25 -17.42
C PRO A 32 10.29 14.23 -18.87
N ASP A 33 11.16 13.27 -19.17
CA ASP A 33 11.84 13.07 -20.47
C ASP A 33 12.77 14.19 -20.97
N SER A 34 12.86 15.33 -20.27
CA SER A 34 13.91 16.32 -20.53
C SER A 34 15.30 15.72 -20.32
N LEU A 35 16.32 16.32 -20.95
CA LEU A 35 17.71 15.84 -20.82
C LEU A 35 18.16 15.84 -19.35
N ALA A 36 17.90 16.94 -18.63
CA ALA A 36 18.23 17.09 -17.21
C ALA A 36 17.51 16.06 -16.33
N TRP A 37 16.24 15.76 -16.63
CA TRP A 37 15.49 14.72 -15.90
C TRP A 37 16.09 13.34 -16.15
N ARG A 38 16.42 13.01 -17.41
CA ARG A 38 17.04 11.74 -17.77
C ARG A 38 18.44 11.59 -17.16
N ASP A 39 19.24 12.66 -17.11
CA ASP A 39 20.54 12.66 -16.44
C ASP A 39 20.37 12.35 -14.95
N ALA A 40 19.48 13.08 -14.27
CA ALA A 40 19.20 12.88 -12.85
C ALA A 40 18.68 11.46 -12.55
N MET A 41 17.75 10.95 -13.35
CA MET A 41 17.23 9.58 -13.20
C MET A 41 18.32 8.52 -13.46
N GLY A 42 19.19 8.73 -14.45
CA GLY A 42 20.33 7.86 -14.71
C GLY A 42 21.28 7.77 -13.51
N ASP A 43 21.58 8.92 -12.88
CA ASP A 43 22.38 8.98 -11.65
C ASP A 43 21.75 8.19 -10.50
N LEU A 44 20.43 8.32 -10.32
CA LEU A 44 19.66 7.57 -9.33
C LEU A 44 19.69 6.06 -9.63
N GLY A 45 19.54 5.68 -10.90
CA GLY A 45 19.67 4.31 -11.37
C GLY A 45 21.03 3.68 -11.07
N ARG A 46 22.12 4.42 -11.29
CA ARG A 46 23.48 3.96 -10.93
C ARG A 46 23.63 3.72 -9.44
N ARG A 47 23.07 4.59 -8.59
CA ARG A 47 23.10 4.42 -7.12
C ARG A 47 22.30 3.20 -6.67
N MET A 48 21.11 2.98 -7.24
CA MET A 48 20.32 1.78 -6.98
C MET A 48 21.08 0.51 -7.40
N GLY A 49 21.63 0.50 -8.62
CA GLY A 49 22.42 -0.62 -9.13
C GLY A 49 23.66 -0.93 -8.29
N ALA A 50 24.37 0.10 -7.82
CA ALA A 50 25.51 -0.03 -6.92
C ALA A 50 25.13 -0.60 -5.54
N ALA A 51 23.92 -0.30 -5.05
CA ALA A 51 23.39 -0.87 -3.81
C ALA A 51 22.88 -2.32 -3.96
N GLY A 52 22.94 -2.90 -5.16
CA GLY A 52 22.50 -4.27 -5.44
C GLY A 52 21.08 -4.38 -5.98
N VAL A 53 20.37 -3.27 -6.22
CA VAL A 53 19.03 -3.33 -6.82
C VAL A 53 19.13 -3.90 -8.23
N ARG A 54 18.31 -4.92 -8.52
CA ARG A 54 18.19 -5.55 -9.84
C ARG A 54 16.81 -5.43 -10.44
N THR A 55 15.79 -5.38 -9.58
CA THR A 55 14.40 -5.25 -10.02
C THR A 55 13.68 -4.19 -9.21
N VAL A 56 12.86 -3.39 -9.88
CA VAL A 56 11.87 -2.50 -9.29
C VAL A 56 10.47 -3.02 -9.65
N LEU A 57 9.69 -3.43 -8.65
CA LEU A 57 8.33 -3.90 -8.84
C LEU A 57 7.33 -2.83 -8.38
N PHE A 58 6.59 -2.26 -9.33
CA PHE A 58 5.50 -1.33 -9.07
C PHE A 58 4.22 -2.12 -8.79
N MET A 59 3.76 -2.10 -7.54
CA MET A 59 2.56 -2.80 -7.12
C MET A 59 1.44 -1.81 -6.84
N HIS A 60 0.30 -1.97 -7.51
CA HIS A 60 -0.84 -1.09 -7.32
C HIS A 60 -2.16 -1.85 -7.40
N GLY A 61 -3.21 -1.25 -6.83
CA GLY A 61 -4.60 -1.64 -7.09
C GLY A 61 -5.25 -0.65 -8.03
N THR A 62 -6.56 -0.56 -7.97
CA THR A 62 -7.31 0.56 -8.57
C THR A 62 -8.36 1.07 -7.59
N VAL A 63 -8.65 2.37 -7.68
CA VAL A 63 -9.79 2.96 -6.99
C VAL A 63 -11.08 2.84 -7.80
N LEU A 64 -10.97 2.56 -9.11
CA LEU A 64 -12.10 2.47 -10.05
C LEU A 64 -13.10 1.38 -9.64
N GLY A 65 -14.34 1.76 -9.40
CA GLY A 65 -15.40 0.81 -9.02
C GLY A 65 -15.15 0.05 -7.70
N THR A 66 -14.27 0.56 -6.83
CA THR A 66 -13.96 -0.05 -5.52
C THR A 66 -14.49 0.79 -4.36
N ASP A 67 -14.38 0.25 -3.15
CA ASP A 67 -14.60 0.97 -1.90
C ASP A 67 -13.24 1.28 -1.25
N PRO A 68 -12.56 2.39 -1.62
CA PRO A 68 -11.22 2.69 -1.12
C PRO A 68 -11.18 2.98 0.39
N PHE A 69 -12.32 3.36 0.98
CA PHE A 69 -12.46 3.70 2.39
C PHE A 69 -12.96 2.54 3.26
N GLY A 70 -13.44 1.44 2.68
CA GLY A 70 -13.99 0.31 3.44
C GLY A 70 -15.29 0.65 4.18
N MET A 71 -16.16 1.44 3.54
CA MET A 71 -17.43 1.88 4.10
C MET A 71 -18.44 0.76 4.33
N GLN A 72 -18.38 -0.34 3.56
CA GLN A 72 -19.33 -1.45 3.71
C GLN A 72 -19.36 -1.99 5.15
N ARG A 73 -18.19 -2.18 5.79
CA ARG A 73 -18.12 -2.64 7.18
C ARG A 73 -18.68 -1.62 8.16
N LEU A 74 -18.46 -0.32 7.94
CA LEU A 74 -18.98 0.75 8.79
C LEU A 74 -20.51 0.83 8.71
N ASP A 75 -21.08 0.59 7.52
CA ASP A 75 -22.53 0.53 7.32
C ASP A 75 -23.14 -0.71 8.02
N GLU A 76 -22.49 -1.87 7.98
CA GLU A 76 -22.90 -3.07 8.75
C GLU A 76 -22.82 -2.86 10.26
N ALA A 77 -21.74 -2.22 10.73
CA ALA A 77 -21.52 -1.95 12.15
C ALA A 77 -22.40 -0.83 12.73
N GLY A 78 -23.25 -0.20 11.90
CA GLY A 78 -24.28 0.71 12.34
C GLY A 78 -23.87 2.19 12.40
N GLY A 79 -22.85 2.62 11.65
CA GLY A 79 -22.34 4.00 11.68
C GLY A 79 -23.40 5.10 11.55
N LEU A 80 -24.39 4.92 10.67
CA LEU A 80 -25.58 5.79 10.60
C LEU A 80 -26.84 5.18 11.23
N ARG A 81 -27.00 3.84 11.14
CA ARG A 81 -28.26 3.16 11.49
C ARG A 81 -28.55 3.10 13.00
N ARG A 82 -27.54 3.26 13.85
CA ARG A 82 -27.69 3.22 15.32
C ARG A 82 -27.54 4.58 16.01
N GLY A 83 -27.41 5.66 15.24
CA GLY A 83 -27.29 7.01 15.79
C GLY A 83 -25.93 7.34 16.43
N TYR A 84 -24.89 6.54 16.20
CA TYR A 84 -23.53 6.83 16.66
C TYR A 84 -22.92 8.10 16.04
N SER A 85 -23.48 8.57 14.93
CA SER A 85 -23.16 9.88 14.34
C SER A 85 -23.71 11.06 15.13
N ARG A 86 -24.73 10.86 15.98
CA ARG A 86 -25.43 11.95 16.69
C ARG A 86 -24.48 12.63 17.66
N GLY A 87 -24.25 13.92 17.46
CA GLY A 87 -23.40 14.76 18.31
C GLY A 87 -21.98 14.99 17.79
N ILE A 88 -21.60 14.46 16.62
CA ILE A 88 -20.33 14.79 15.97
C ILE A 88 -20.63 15.61 14.71
N PRO A 89 -20.38 16.94 14.71
CA PRO A 89 -20.60 17.78 13.55
C PRO A 89 -19.90 17.26 12.29
N GLY A 90 -20.58 17.30 11.15
CA GLY A 90 -20.03 16.93 9.84
C GLY A 90 -19.87 15.43 9.56
N LEU A 91 -20.01 14.55 10.57
CA LEU A 91 -19.73 13.12 10.41
C LEU A 91 -20.63 12.41 9.40
N GLU A 92 -21.92 12.74 9.33
CA GLU A 92 -22.82 12.09 8.36
C GLU A 92 -22.42 12.43 6.92
N ALA A 93 -22.03 13.68 6.69
CA ALA A 93 -21.59 14.15 5.38
C ALA A 93 -20.22 13.57 5.01
N LEU A 94 -19.31 13.43 5.98
CA LEU A 94 -18.06 12.69 5.82
C LEU A 94 -18.32 11.24 5.39
N LEU A 95 -19.17 10.50 6.10
CA LEU A 95 -19.49 9.11 5.76
C LEU A 95 -20.16 9.01 4.38
N ALA A 96 -20.98 9.99 3.98
CA ALA A 96 -21.56 10.04 2.65
C ALA A 96 -20.48 10.23 1.54
N LEU A 97 -19.46 11.06 1.79
CA LEU A 97 -18.34 11.26 0.87
C LEU A 97 -17.39 10.06 0.81
N MET A 98 -17.36 9.19 1.82
CA MET A 98 -16.55 7.98 1.81
C MET A 98 -17.20 6.82 1.04
N ARG A 99 -18.53 6.83 0.86
CA ARG A 99 -19.26 5.71 0.24
C ARG A 99 -19.00 5.59 -1.25
N ALA A 100 -18.75 4.35 -1.69
CA ALA A 100 -18.71 4.02 -3.10
C ALA A 100 -20.02 4.45 -3.79
N GLY A 101 -19.91 5.10 -4.95
CA GLY A 101 -21.05 5.60 -5.73
C GLY A 101 -21.48 7.04 -5.40
N SER A 102 -21.14 7.57 -4.22
CA SER A 102 -21.38 8.98 -3.85
C SER A 102 -20.11 9.79 -3.60
N ASN A 103 -18.95 9.13 -3.60
CA ASN A 103 -17.63 9.73 -3.43
C ASN A 103 -17.06 10.40 -4.70
N GLY A 104 -17.85 10.54 -5.76
CA GLY A 104 -17.39 11.17 -7.01
C GLY A 104 -16.26 10.42 -7.74
N LEU A 105 -15.90 9.20 -7.32
CA LEU A 105 -14.95 8.35 -8.03
C LEU A 105 -15.68 7.57 -9.13
N PRO A 106 -15.05 7.43 -10.32
CA PRO A 106 -15.69 6.75 -11.43
C PRO A 106 -15.79 5.23 -11.19
N SER A 107 -16.86 4.65 -11.72
CA SER A 107 -17.02 3.20 -11.84
C SER A 107 -16.02 2.64 -12.84
N PHE A 108 -15.63 1.38 -12.69
CA PHE A 108 -14.81 0.69 -13.67
C PHE A 108 -15.60 0.48 -14.97
N GLN A 109 -15.00 0.82 -16.12
CA GLN A 109 -15.60 0.61 -17.44
C GLN A 109 -16.03 -0.85 -17.66
N GLY A 110 -17.23 -1.03 -18.24
CA GLY A 110 -17.79 -2.37 -18.44
C GLY A 110 -18.30 -3.05 -17.15
N GLY A 111 -18.34 -2.32 -16.03
CA GLY A 111 -18.89 -2.83 -14.77
C GLY A 111 -18.03 -3.89 -14.08
N GLN A 112 -16.74 -3.98 -14.44
CA GLN A 112 -15.80 -4.87 -13.77
C GLN A 112 -15.72 -4.54 -12.27
N LYS A 113 -15.54 -5.57 -11.46
CA LYS A 113 -15.41 -5.46 -10.00
C LYS A 113 -14.29 -6.39 -9.53
N PRO A 114 -13.63 -6.08 -8.41
CA PRO A 114 -12.77 -7.03 -7.72
C PRO A 114 -13.45 -8.40 -7.53
N PRO A 115 -12.69 -9.52 -7.57
CA PRO A 115 -11.24 -9.58 -7.75
C PRO A 115 -10.80 -9.32 -9.19
N LEU A 116 -9.89 -8.36 -9.36
CA LEU A 116 -9.27 -8.06 -10.65
C LEU A 116 -8.14 -9.04 -10.95
N ARG A 117 -7.92 -9.31 -12.23
CA ARG A 117 -6.84 -10.18 -12.70
C ARG A 117 -5.60 -9.35 -13.00
N ASP A 118 -4.44 -9.90 -12.67
CA ASP A 118 -3.13 -9.31 -12.99
C ASP A 118 -2.74 -9.63 -14.45
N ASP A 119 -3.53 -9.15 -15.41
CA ASP A 119 -3.31 -9.38 -16.85
C ASP A 119 -3.25 -8.07 -17.66
N ASP A 120 -2.65 -8.16 -18.86
CA ASP A 120 -2.43 -6.99 -19.72
C ASP A 120 -3.73 -6.34 -20.17
N GLN A 121 -4.81 -7.12 -20.35
CA GLN A 121 -6.11 -6.59 -20.73
C GLN A 121 -6.68 -5.69 -19.62
N THR A 122 -6.69 -6.18 -18.38
CA THR A 122 -7.20 -5.43 -17.22
C THR A 122 -6.34 -4.20 -16.96
N LYS A 123 -5.01 -4.34 -17.00
CA LYS A 123 -4.09 -3.20 -16.85
C LYS A 123 -4.28 -2.15 -17.93
N LYS A 124 -4.45 -2.57 -19.19
CA LYS A 124 -4.70 -1.64 -20.29
C LYS A 124 -6.01 -0.85 -20.09
N LEU A 125 -7.09 -1.52 -19.66
CA LEU A 125 -8.35 -0.83 -19.35
C LEU A 125 -8.18 0.20 -18.23
N ILE A 126 -7.40 -0.14 -17.20
CA ILE A 126 -7.09 0.81 -16.12
C ILE A 126 -6.23 1.96 -16.65
N ASP A 127 -5.22 1.70 -17.49
CA ASP A 127 -4.38 2.74 -18.09
C ASP A 127 -5.23 3.72 -18.92
N ASP A 128 -6.11 3.19 -19.77
CA ASP A 128 -6.97 3.98 -20.65
C ASP A 128 -7.98 4.84 -19.85
N GLN A 129 -8.45 4.35 -18.69
CA GLN A 129 -9.45 5.05 -17.86
C GLN A 129 -8.83 5.96 -16.78
N ALA A 130 -7.75 5.52 -16.14
CA ALA A 130 -7.14 6.19 -15.00
C ALA A 130 -5.98 7.12 -15.38
N GLY A 131 -5.32 6.86 -16.51
CA GLY A 131 -3.99 7.41 -16.75
C GLY A 131 -3.07 7.10 -15.56
N ASP A 132 -2.34 8.09 -15.09
CA ASP A 132 -1.46 7.99 -13.92
C ASP A 132 -2.17 8.32 -12.57
N THR A 133 -3.50 8.42 -12.56
CA THR A 133 -4.30 8.69 -11.35
C THR A 133 -4.42 7.43 -10.50
N CYS A 134 -3.66 7.33 -9.41
CA CYS A 134 -3.59 6.13 -8.55
C CYS A 134 -3.21 4.84 -9.31
N ASN A 135 -2.45 4.96 -10.40
CA ASN A 135 -2.13 3.86 -11.30
C ASN A 135 -0.71 4.01 -11.86
N PHE A 136 0.04 2.91 -11.87
CA PHE A 136 1.33 2.84 -12.54
C PHE A 136 1.13 2.34 -13.98
N THR A 137 0.97 3.27 -14.93
CA THR A 137 0.74 2.92 -16.34
C THR A 137 1.93 2.20 -16.98
N ALA A 138 1.70 1.51 -18.10
CA ALA A 138 2.80 0.95 -18.89
C ALA A 138 3.80 2.04 -19.31
N GLU A 139 3.30 3.22 -19.68
CA GLU A 139 4.11 4.39 -20.03
C GLU A 139 4.93 4.87 -18.84
N TYR A 140 4.32 5.03 -17.65
CA TYR A 140 5.01 5.46 -16.44
C TYR A 140 6.20 4.56 -16.11
N VAL A 141 5.98 3.24 -16.12
CA VAL A 141 7.01 2.24 -15.80
C VAL A 141 8.07 2.16 -16.89
N GLY A 142 7.67 2.27 -18.17
CA GLY A 142 8.60 2.31 -19.30
C GLY A 142 9.50 3.55 -19.27
N THR A 143 8.94 4.73 -19.03
CA THR A 143 9.67 6.00 -18.87
C THR A 143 10.64 5.92 -17.70
N PHE A 144 10.20 5.40 -16.54
CA PHE A 144 11.07 5.13 -15.40
C PHE A 144 12.24 4.21 -15.76
N GLN A 145 11.96 3.04 -16.35
CA GLN A 145 12.97 2.03 -16.68
C GLN A 145 14.01 2.56 -17.67
N ASN A 146 13.58 3.26 -18.71
CA ASN A 146 14.48 3.84 -19.71
C ASN A 146 15.39 4.89 -19.07
N ALA A 147 14.85 5.71 -18.18
CA ALA A 147 15.58 6.80 -17.55
C ALA A 147 16.65 6.31 -16.57
N ILE A 148 16.31 5.36 -15.68
CA ILE A 148 17.28 4.84 -14.70
C ILE A 148 18.38 4.00 -15.34
N ASN A 149 18.16 3.49 -16.56
CA ASN A 149 19.11 2.63 -17.27
C ASN A 149 19.96 3.37 -18.31
N ARG A 150 19.81 4.68 -18.48
CA ARG A 150 20.45 5.46 -19.56
C ARG A 150 21.95 5.20 -19.72
N ASP A 151 22.68 5.04 -18.62
CA ASP A 151 24.12 4.75 -18.59
C ASP A 151 24.45 3.55 -17.70
N ALA A 152 23.51 2.62 -17.54
CA ALA A 152 23.69 1.48 -16.65
C ALA A 152 24.57 0.40 -17.30
N THR A 153 25.59 -0.07 -16.57
CA THR A 153 26.41 -1.22 -16.99
C THR A 153 25.64 -2.53 -16.95
N ARG A 154 24.66 -2.63 -16.05
CA ARG A 154 23.68 -3.72 -15.96
C ARG A 154 22.30 -3.10 -15.77
N SER A 155 21.39 -3.38 -16.70
CA SER A 155 20.05 -2.82 -16.65
C SER A 155 19.27 -3.35 -15.45
N LEU A 156 18.59 -2.44 -14.75
CA LEU A 156 17.56 -2.75 -13.77
C LEU A 156 16.27 -3.07 -14.51
N ILE A 157 15.61 -4.14 -14.11
CA ILE A 157 14.33 -4.56 -14.68
C ILE A 157 13.21 -3.86 -13.92
N CYS A 158 12.21 -3.34 -14.62
CA CYS A 158 11.02 -2.79 -13.99
C CYS A 158 9.80 -3.59 -14.41
N GLN A 159 8.98 -3.96 -13.43
CA GLN A 159 7.73 -4.69 -13.67
C GLN A 159 6.59 -3.99 -12.93
N ARG A 160 5.37 -4.22 -13.39
CA ARG A 160 4.16 -3.80 -12.68
C ARG A 160 3.23 -4.98 -12.41
N SER A 161 2.73 -5.03 -11.19
CA SER A 161 1.75 -6.02 -10.75
C SER A 161 0.49 -5.31 -10.23
N LEU A 162 -0.65 -5.77 -10.74
CA LEU A 162 -1.98 -5.38 -10.28
C LEU A 162 -2.47 -6.41 -9.28
N TRP A 163 -2.68 -6.01 -8.02
CA TRP A 163 -3.34 -6.89 -7.07
C TRP A 163 -4.87 -6.84 -7.23
N CYS A 164 -5.56 -7.87 -6.72
CA CYS A 164 -6.98 -8.09 -6.99
C CYS A 164 -7.93 -6.96 -6.55
N SER A 165 -7.45 -5.97 -5.78
CA SER A 165 -8.22 -4.83 -5.28
C SER A 165 -9.43 -5.24 -4.42
N GLU A 166 -9.37 -6.43 -3.82
CA GLU A 166 -10.32 -6.86 -2.79
C GLU A 166 -9.93 -6.22 -1.45
N HIS A 167 -10.59 -5.12 -1.10
CA HIS A 167 -10.30 -4.31 0.09
C HIS A 167 -10.84 -4.94 1.39
N HIS A 168 -10.59 -6.24 1.58
CA HIS A 168 -10.87 -6.96 2.83
C HIS A 168 -9.67 -7.83 3.24
N HIS A 169 -9.63 -8.32 4.48
CA HIS A 169 -8.49 -9.09 4.99
C HIS A 169 -8.15 -10.32 4.13
N LEU A 170 -9.16 -11.11 3.75
CA LEU A 170 -8.96 -12.30 2.92
C LEU A 170 -8.39 -11.98 1.52
N GLY A 171 -8.83 -10.88 0.89
CA GLY A 171 -8.36 -10.45 -0.42
C GLY A 171 -6.88 -10.04 -0.36
N ARG A 172 -6.52 -9.23 0.63
CA ARG A 172 -5.12 -8.85 0.89
C ARG A 172 -4.23 -10.03 1.24
N ALA A 173 -4.75 -11.00 2.01
CA ALA A 173 -4.02 -12.21 2.36
C ALA A 173 -3.74 -13.11 1.14
N ARG A 174 -4.72 -13.28 0.25
CA ARG A 174 -4.53 -13.98 -1.04
C ARG A 174 -3.54 -13.26 -1.93
N ALA A 175 -3.65 -11.93 -2.02
CA ALA A 175 -2.71 -11.11 -2.78
C ALA A 175 -1.27 -11.21 -2.23
N ALA A 176 -1.09 -11.36 -0.92
CA ALA A 176 0.23 -11.52 -0.31
C ALA A 176 0.89 -12.84 -0.72
N LEU A 177 0.14 -13.94 -0.78
CA LEU A 177 0.64 -15.21 -1.31
C LEU A 177 0.95 -15.13 -2.81
N ALA A 178 0.07 -14.51 -3.60
CA ALA A 178 0.29 -14.33 -5.03
C ALA A 178 1.56 -13.50 -5.30
N LEU A 179 1.77 -12.43 -4.53
CA LEU A 179 3.00 -11.63 -4.59
C LEU A 179 4.23 -12.45 -4.18
N LEU A 180 4.15 -13.28 -3.13
CA LEU A 180 5.25 -14.13 -2.70
C LEU A 180 5.65 -15.13 -3.79
N HIS A 181 4.68 -15.75 -4.46
CA HIS A 181 4.93 -16.60 -5.63
C HIS A 181 5.59 -15.82 -6.76
N HIS A 182 5.06 -14.64 -7.10
CA HIS A 182 5.61 -13.80 -8.17
C HIS A 182 7.06 -13.40 -7.89
N LEU A 183 7.38 -12.96 -6.67
CA LEU A 183 8.74 -12.60 -6.26
C LEU A 183 9.70 -13.81 -6.33
N ARG A 184 9.24 -15.00 -5.95
CA ARG A 184 10.03 -16.23 -6.09
C ARG A 184 10.31 -16.56 -7.56
N THR A 185 9.30 -16.51 -8.42
CA THR A 185 9.45 -16.72 -9.87
C THR A 185 10.44 -15.71 -10.45
N LEU A 186 10.33 -14.44 -10.07
CA LEU A 186 11.25 -13.39 -10.48
C LEU A 186 12.69 -13.68 -10.05
N CYS A 187 12.90 -14.16 -8.81
CA CYS A 187 14.24 -14.56 -8.34
C CYS A 187 14.81 -15.71 -9.18
N GLN A 188 13.98 -16.67 -9.58
CA GLN A 188 14.40 -17.81 -10.39
C GLN A 188 14.73 -17.41 -11.84
N GLU A 189 13.82 -16.68 -12.51
CA GLU A 189 14.00 -16.25 -13.90
C GLU A 189 15.21 -15.34 -14.07
N LEU A 190 15.41 -14.43 -13.12
CA LEU A 190 16.52 -13.47 -13.15
C LEU A 190 17.78 -13.95 -12.44
N HIS A 191 17.77 -15.18 -11.92
CA HIS A 191 18.89 -15.80 -11.20
C HIS A 191 19.42 -14.91 -10.06
N LEU A 192 18.50 -14.27 -9.33
CA LEU A 192 18.85 -13.38 -8.22
C LEU A 192 19.25 -14.20 -6.99
N GLY A 193 20.22 -13.68 -6.25
CA GLY A 193 20.71 -14.34 -5.05
C GLY A 193 21.20 -13.38 -3.98
N ALA A 194 22.06 -13.88 -3.10
CA ALA A 194 22.66 -13.08 -2.03
C ALA A 194 23.37 -11.83 -2.61
N GLY A 195 23.07 -10.67 -2.02
CA GLY A 195 23.60 -9.37 -2.45
C GLY A 195 22.73 -8.65 -3.49
N ASP A 196 21.83 -9.34 -4.18
CA ASP A 196 20.82 -8.69 -5.01
C ASP A 196 19.64 -8.21 -4.17
N ARG A 197 18.97 -7.17 -4.69
CA ARG A 197 17.80 -6.56 -4.07
C ARG A 197 16.66 -6.40 -5.07
N ILE A 198 15.44 -6.60 -4.57
CA ILE A 198 14.20 -6.21 -5.24
C ILE A 198 13.64 -5.01 -4.47
N LEU A 199 13.37 -3.91 -5.17
CA LEU A 199 12.66 -2.76 -4.62
C LEU A 199 11.18 -2.86 -5.00
N VAL A 200 10.29 -3.01 -4.02
CA VAL A 200 8.84 -2.95 -4.23
C VAL A 200 8.33 -1.54 -3.94
N GLN A 201 7.68 -0.93 -4.91
CA GLN A 201 6.98 0.34 -4.80
C GLN A 201 5.47 0.08 -4.76
N ALA A 202 4.88 0.10 -3.56
CA ALA A 202 3.49 -0.29 -3.33
C ALA A 202 2.59 0.92 -3.10
N HIS A 203 1.58 1.12 -3.95
CA HIS A 203 0.64 2.25 -3.85
C HIS A 203 -0.65 1.88 -3.12
N GLY A 204 -1.10 2.78 -2.25
CA GLY A 204 -2.33 2.68 -1.48
C GLY A 204 -2.41 1.42 -0.65
N GLN A 205 -3.50 0.67 -0.78
CA GLN A 205 -3.71 -0.57 -0.04
C GLN A 205 -2.77 -1.71 -0.47
N ALA A 206 -2.02 -1.59 -1.58
CA ALA A 206 -0.99 -2.58 -1.92
C ALA A 206 0.08 -2.66 -0.82
N GLY A 207 0.39 -1.56 -0.12
CA GLY A 207 1.33 -1.61 1.01
C GLY A 207 0.85 -2.47 2.17
N LEU A 208 -0.48 -2.65 2.34
CA LEU A 208 -1.02 -3.59 3.32
C LEU A 208 -0.79 -5.05 2.90
N VAL A 209 -0.78 -5.34 1.60
CA VAL A 209 -0.39 -6.66 1.09
C VAL A 209 1.09 -6.92 1.42
N VAL A 210 1.95 -5.92 1.22
CA VAL A 210 3.38 -6.04 1.54
C VAL A 210 3.64 -6.11 3.05
N ALA A 211 2.81 -5.47 3.89
CA ALA A 211 2.89 -5.64 5.34
C ALA A 211 2.64 -7.09 5.78
N LEU A 212 1.64 -7.76 5.19
CA LEU A 212 1.43 -9.20 5.41
C LEU A 212 2.61 -10.04 4.90
N LEU A 213 3.15 -9.68 3.73
CA LEU A 213 4.34 -10.32 3.17
C LEU A 213 5.55 -10.23 4.11
N SER A 214 5.78 -9.07 4.75
CA SER A 214 6.89 -8.88 5.69
C SER A 214 6.85 -9.88 6.86
N ASN A 215 5.65 -10.12 7.40
CA ASN A 215 5.43 -11.10 8.47
C ASN A 215 5.57 -12.56 7.99
N LEU A 216 5.21 -12.84 6.73
CA LEU A 216 5.50 -14.14 6.11
C LEU A 216 7.00 -14.36 5.97
N LEU A 217 7.74 -13.37 5.47
CA LEU A 217 9.18 -13.49 5.20
C LEU A 217 10.07 -13.44 6.44
N ALA A 218 9.55 -12.97 7.58
CA ALA A 218 10.32 -12.87 8.82
C ALA A 218 10.96 -14.23 9.20
N PRO A 219 12.23 -14.27 9.59
CA PRO A 219 12.88 -15.52 9.97
C PRO A 219 12.27 -16.12 11.25
N GLY A 220 12.35 -17.45 11.38
CA GLY A 220 11.92 -18.18 12.57
C GLY A 220 10.45 -18.61 12.59
N GLY A 221 10.09 -19.34 13.65
CA GLY A 221 8.74 -19.85 13.85
C GLY A 221 7.77 -18.78 14.36
N SER A 222 6.59 -18.72 13.77
CA SER A 222 5.54 -17.73 14.09
C SER A 222 4.18 -18.42 14.21
N SER A 223 3.56 -18.35 15.39
CA SER A 223 2.20 -18.86 15.58
C SER A 223 1.17 -18.07 14.76
N GLY A 224 1.43 -16.78 14.52
CA GLY A 224 0.65 -15.92 13.63
C GLY A 224 0.70 -16.42 12.19
N ARG A 225 1.88 -16.80 11.68
CA ARG A 225 2.04 -17.38 10.33
C ARG A 225 1.23 -18.67 10.18
N THR A 226 1.29 -19.57 11.16
CA THR A 226 0.50 -20.80 11.13
C THR A 226 -1.00 -20.50 11.09
N LYS A 227 -1.50 -19.60 11.94
CA LYS A 227 -2.92 -19.18 11.94
C LYS A 227 -3.33 -18.51 10.62
N PHE A 228 -2.46 -17.65 10.09
CA PHE A 228 -2.68 -16.95 8.82
C PHE A 228 -2.83 -17.94 7.66
N LEU A 229 -1.89 -18.88 7.52
CA LEU A 229 -1.94 -19.91 6.48
C LEU A 229 -3.14 -20.84 6.66
N GLN A 230 -3.50 -21.20 7.89
CA GLN A 230 -4.70 -21.99 8.18
C GLN A 230 -5.99 -21.26 7.74
N ALA A 231 -6.12 -19.97 8.07
CA ALA A 231 -7.27 -19.17 7.66
C ALA A 231 -7.37 -19.04 6.12
N LEU A 232 -6.22 -18.97 5.43
CA LEU A 232 -6.17 -18.99 3.97
C LEU A 232 -6.56 -20.35 3.38
N LYS A 233 -6.08 -21.46 3.94
CA LYS A 233 -6.48 -22.82 3.53
C LYS A 233 -8.01 -22.99 3.63
N LEU A 234 -8.63 -22.50 4.70
CA LEU A 234 -10.10 -22.45 4.83
C LEU A 234 -10.75 -21.63 3.70
N GLY A 235 -10.17 -20.49 3.35
CA GLY A 235 -10.67 -19.65 2.26
C GLY A 235 -10.49 -20.24 0.85
N ILE A 236 -9.49 -21.11 0.62
CA ILE A 236 -9.22 -21.76 -0.67
C ILE A 236 -10.00 -23.06 -0.82
N ALA A 237 -10.06 -23.91 0.21
CA ALA A 237 -10.79 -25.19 0.19
C ALA A 237 -12.29 -25.02 -0.13
N GLU A 238 -12.79 -23.79 -0.03
CA GLU A 238 -14.18 -23.42 -0.24
C GLU A 238 -14.42 -22.60 -1.52
N ALA A 239 -13.36 -22.28 -2.29
CA ALA A 239 -13.43 -21.47 -3.51
C ALA A 239 -13.07 -22.31 -4.75
N GLY A 240 -13.97 -22.33 -5.75
CA GLY A 240 -13.73 -22.96 -7.05
C GLY A 240 -14.02 -24.47 -7.11
N GLY A 241 -13.75 -25.08 -8.27
CA GLY A 241 -13.89 -26.53 -8.49
C GLY A 241 -12.78 -27.34 -7.81
N GLU A 242 -12.94 -28.66 -7.68
CA GLU A 242 -11.96 -29.57 -7.03
C GLU A 242 -10.51 -29.37 -7.48
N ASN A 243 -10.29 -29.15 -8.78
CA ASN A 243 -8.96 -28.95 -9.34
C ASN A 243 -8.32 -27.62 -8.88
N GLN A 244 -9.10 -26.54 -8.81
CA GLN A 244 -8.60 -25.23 -8.35
C GLN A 244 -8.29 -25.25 -6.86
N ARG A 245 -9.10 -25.97 -6.08
CA ARG A 245 -8.89 -26.16 -4.64
C ARG A 245 -7.61 -26.94 -4.38
N SER A 246 -7.42 -28.06 -5.07
CA SER A 246 -6.23 -28.90 -4.92
C SER A 246 -4.96 -28.16 -5.31
N ALA A 247 -4.98 -27.40 -6.41
CA ALA A 247 -3.87 -26.57 -6.84
C ALA A 247 -3.53 -25.49 -5.78
N GLY A 248 -4.52 -24.72 -5.34
CA GLY A 248 -4.29 -23.64 -4.37
C GLY A 248 -3.83 -24.14 -2.99
N LEU A 249 -4.27 -25.32 -2.55
CA LEU A 249 -3.78 -25.94 -1.32
C LEU A 249 -2.32 -26.40 -1.48
N GLY A 250 -1.98 -27.02 -2.60
CA GLY A 250 -0.61 -27.43 -2.91
C GLY A 250 0.37 -26.25 -2.97
N ASP A 251 -0.06 -25.13 -3.54
CA ASP A 251 0.71 -23.89 -3.58
C ASP A 251 1.04 -23.35 -2.17
N ILE A 252 0.05 -23.35 -1.26
CA ILE A 252 0.26 -22.95 0.13
C ILE A 252 1.25 -23.90 0.82
N GLU A 253 1.10 -25.21 0.66
CA GLU A 253 1.98 -26.20 1.29
C GLU A 253 3.43 -26.06 0.81
N GLN A 254 3.63 -25.83 -0.49
CA GLN A 254 4.95 -25.56 -1.05
C GLN A 254 5.56 -24.28 -0.46
N LEU A 255 4.80 -23.19 -0.39
CA LEU A 255 5.28 -21.95 0.22
C LEU A 255 5.58 -22.11 1.71
N GLU A 256 4.74 -22.82 2.45
CA GLU A 256 4.94 -23.07 3.88
C GLU A 256 6.27 -23.78 4.14
N SER A 257 6.62 -24.78 3.32
CA SER A 257 7.93 -25.45 3.39
C SER A 257 9.10 -24.51 3.09
N LEU A 258 8.98 -23.63 2.09
CA LEU A 258 10.03 -22.68 1.73
C LEU A 258 10.19 -21.56 2.77
N LEU A 259 9.09 -21.14 3.40
CA LEU A 259 9.09 -20.17 4.50
C LEU A 259 9.81 -20.72 5.73
N GLN A 260 9.67 -22.02 6.01
CA GLN A 260 10.37 -22.68 7.12
C GLN A 260 11.89 -22.76 6.90
N THR A 261 12.31 -22.95 5.64
CA THR A 261 13.73 -23.04 5.28
C THR A 261 14.38 -21.68 5.00
N GLY A 262 13.60 -20.60 4.94
CA GLY A 262 14.09 -19.26 4.60
C GLY A 262 14.54 -19.12 3.14
N GLN A 263 14.12 -20.04 2.27
CA GLN A 263 14.60 -20.14 0.88
C GLN A 263 13.68 -19.47 -0.14
N VAL A 264 12.58 -18.85 0.29
CA VAL A 264 11.55 -18.33 -0.65
C VAL A 264 12.12 -17.36 -1.67
N LEU A 265 13.01 -16.46 -1.23
CA LEU A 265 13.61 -15.42 -2.07
C LEU A 265 15.10 -15.68 -2.38
N ASN A 266 15.62 -16.90 -2.17
CA ASN A 266 17.03 -17.23 -2.46
C ASN A 266 18.06 -16.22 -1.87
N SER A 267 17.83 -15.77 -0.62
CA SER A 267 18.65 -14.76 0.06
C SER A 267 18.68 -13.35 -0.58
N VAL A 268 17.80 -13.06 -1.54
CA VAL A 268 17.58 -11.71 -2.07
C VAL A 268 16.97 -10.82 -0.98
N SER A 269 17.44 -9.58 -0.87
CA SER A 269 16.84 -8.60 0.04
C SER A 269 15.61 -7.93 -0.59
N LEU A 270 14.53 -7.81 0.16
CA LEU A 270 13.32 -7.12 -0.27
C LEU A 270 13.26 -5.71 0.36
N ASP A 271 13.55 -4.68 -0.43
CA ASP A 271 13.36 -3.30 -0.02
C ASP A 271 11.96 -2.84 -0.40
N VAL A 272 11.30 -2.07 0.48
CA VAL A 272 9.90 -1.68 0.32
C VAL A 272 9.75 -0.17 0.47
N VAL A 273 9.06 0.43 -0.50
CA VAL A 273 8.55 1.79 -0.44
C VAL A 273 7.04 1.73 -0.56
N THR A 274 6.33 2.36 0.36
CA THR A 274 4.86 2.49 0.25
C THR A 274 4.44 3.92 -0.05
N PHE A 275 3.41 4.10 -0.85
CA PHE A 275 2.82 5.40 -1.16
C PHE A 275 1.39 5.48 -0.61
N GLY A 276 1.18 6.29 0.42
CA GLY A 276 -0.16 6.55 0.99
C GLY A 276 -0.83 5.33 1.62
N THR A 277 -0.07 4.31 2.03
CA THR A 277 -0.64 3.12 2.65
C THR A 277 -1.32 3.45 3.98
N PRO A 278 -2.61 3.09 4.16
CA PRO A 278 -3.28 3.27 5.44
C PRO A 278 -2.55 2.53 6.57
N ILE A 279 -2.49 3.13 7.75
CA ILE A 279 -1.89 2.47 8.92
C ILE A 279 -2.89 1.44 9.41
N ARG A 280 -2.55 0.16 9.28
CA ARG A 280 -3.44 -0.93 9.68
C ARG A 280 -2.67 -2.16 10.16
N TYR A 281 -1.95 -2.83 9.29
CA TYR A 281 -1.16 -3.99 9.69
C TYR A 281 0.22 -3.56 10.20
N GLY A 282 0.71 -4.26 11.22
CA GLY A 282 2.08 -4.12 11.67
C GLY A 282 3.06 -4.77 10.69
N TRP A 283 4.29 -4.28 10.70
CA TRP A 283 5.35 -4.74 9.83
C TRP A 283 6.32 -5.60 10.61
N ASP A 284 6.87 -6.64 9.98
CA ASP A 284 7.99 -7.38 10.53
C ASP A 284 9.25 -7.07 9.71
N THR A 285 10.03 -6.12 10.21
CA THR A 285 11.22 -5.60 9.50
C THR A 285 12.33 -6.65 9.38
N ALA A 286 12.30 -7.73 10.17
CA ALA A 286 13.25 -8.83 10.02
C ALA A 286 13.02 -9.63 8.72
N GLY A 287 11.83 -9.53 8.12
CA GLY A 287 11.51 -10.11 6.81
C GLY A 287 11.85 -9.21 5.62
N LEU A 288 12.38 -8.00 5.86
CA LEU A 288 12.65 -6.99 4.85
C LEU A 288 14.12 -6.54 4.88
N GLY A 289 14.59 -5.95 3.78
CA GLY A 289 15.87 -5.25 3.72
C GLY A 289 15.74 -3.82 4.26
N ARG A 290 14.85 -3.03 3.66
CA ARG A 290 14.62 -1.62 3.99
C ARG A 290 13.14 -1.28 3.86
N LEU A 291 12.66 -0.33 4.67
CA LEU A 291 11.26 0.09 4.68
C LEU A 291 11.14 1.62 4.77
N LEU A 292 10.46 2.20 3.77
CA LEU A 292 10.17 3.62 3.68
C LEU A 292 8.69 3.87 3.35
N HIS A 293 8.06 4.78 4.06
CA HIS A 293 6.68 5.19 3.83
C HIS A 293 6.64 6.63 3.31
N LEU A 294 6.15 6.85 2.09
CA LEU A 294 5.85 8.18 1.55
C LEU A 294 4.37 8.49 1.76
N VAL A 295 4.08 9.62 2.41
CA VAL A 295 2.71 10.02 2.78
C VAL A 295 2.49 11.49 2.43
N ASN A 296 1.52 11.76 1.56
CA ASN A 296 1.07 13.09 1.21
C ASN A 296 0.46 13.75 2.46
N HIS A 297 1.04 14.85 2.89
CA HIS A 297 0.83 15.43 4.20
C HIS A 297 0.75 16.97 4.09
N ARG A 298 -0.04 17.58 4.98
CA ARG A 298 -0.12 19.03 5.14
C ARG A 298 0.17 19.40 6.59
N PRO A 299 1.24 20.15 6.89
CA PRO A 299 1.61 20.52 8.25
C PRO A 299 0.71 21.65 8.77
N MET A 300 -0.58 21.36 8.96
CA MET A 300 -1.59 22.36 9.31
C MET A 300 -1.73 22.61 10.82
N ARG A 301 -1.03 21.84 11.65
CA ARG A 301 -1.21 21.90 13.11
C ARG A 301 -0.38 23.00 13.75
N GLY A 302 -1.03 23.85 14.53
CA GLY A 302 -0.35 24.86 15.35
C GLY A 302 0.20 24.36 16.69
N ASP A 303 -0.09 23.11 17.09
CA ASP A 303 0.31 22.54 18.39
C ASP A 303 1.71 21.89 18.39
N GLY A 304 2.53 22.14 17.37
CA GLY A 304 3.88 21.59 17.22
C GLY A 304 3.94 20.11 16.83
N LYS A 305 2.80 19.41 16.71
CA LYS A 305 2.76 17.98 16.34
C LYS A 305 2.68 17.77 14.83
N GLN A 306 3.63 18.35 14.09
CA GLN A 306 3.61 18.40 12.63
C GLN A 306 3.58 17.03 11.93
N TRP A 307 3.84 15.92 12.62
CA TRP A 307 3.75 14.56 12.07
C TRP A 307 2.33 13.97 12.05
N LEU A 308 1.36 14.63 12.71
CA LEU A 308 -0.04 14.20 12.73
C LEU A 308 -0.83 14.93 11.65
N ALA A 309 -1.86 14.29 11.11
CA ALA A 309 -2.87 14.96 10.31
C ALA A 309 -3.58 16.07 11.13
N LYS A 310 -4.35 16.89 10.42
CA LYS A 310 -5.22 17.92 11.02
C LYS A 310 -5.96 17.35 12.25
N MET A 311 -6.05 18.16 13.31
CA MET A 311 -6.53 17.81 14.66
C MET A 311 -7.88 17.09 14.73
N GLU A 312 -8.71 17.22 13.70
CA GLU A 312 -10.10 16.78 13.70
C GLU A 312 -10.43 16.05 12.40
N LEU A 313 -11.48 15.23 12.44
CA LEU A 313 -12.12 14.75 11.21
C LEU A 313 -12.51 15.95 10.34
N PRO A 314 -12.65 15.78 9.02
CA PRO A 314 -13.16 16.83 8.14
C PRO A 314 -14.40 17.49 8.73
N GLN A 315 -14.32 18.80 9.02
CA GLN A 315 -15.41 19.53 9.70
C GLN A 315 -16.40 20.10 8.68
N ILE A 316 -15.93 20.40 7.47
CA ILE A 316 -16.74 20.84 6.34
C ILE A 316 -16.61 19.85 5.18
N THR A 317 -17.70 19.69 4.41
CA THR A 317 -17.76 18.73 3.30
C THR A 317 -16.76 18.99 2.19
N MET A 318 -16.30 20.23 2.04
CA MET A 318 -15.34 20.62 1.00
C MET A 318 -13.88 20.24 1.32
N GLU A 319 -13.56 19.88 2.57
CA GLU A 319 -12.19 19.54 2.97
C GLU A 319 -11.62 18.34 2.19
N MET A 320 -12.41 17.28 2.07
CA MET A 320 -12.00 16.08 1.35
C MET A 320 -11.91 16.31 -0.16
N PRO A 321 -12.95 16.82 -0.86
CA PRO A 321 -12.92 17.05 -2.29
C PRO A 321 -11.87 18.03 -2.80
N ILE A 322 -11.16 18.77 -1.93
CA ILE A 322 -10.02 19.61 -2.32
C ILE A 322 -8.67 19.13 -1.76
N ALA A 323 -8.65 17.95 -1.13
CA ALA A 323 -7.47 17.35 -0.48
C ALA A 323 -6.79 18.29 0.54
N TRP A 324 -7.57 19.11 1.28
CA TRP A 324 -7.00 20.16 2.13
C TRP A 324 -6.09 19.61 3.24
N GLY A 325 -6.43 18.45 3.81
CA GLY A 325 -5.64 17.76 4.84
C GLY A 325 -4.54 16.82 4.30
N GLY A 326 -4.29 16.81 2.98
CA GLY A 326 -3.45 15.81 2.32
C GLY A 326 -4.24 14.57 1.93
N ASP A 327 -3.66 13.39 2.10
CA ASP A 327 -4.27 12.12 1.70
C ASP A 327 -5.28 11.60 2.75
N TYR A 328 -6.57 11.69 2.42
CA TYR A 328 -7.67 11.23 3.26
C TYR A 328 -7.96 9.73 3.13
N ILE A 329 -7.60 9.07 2.02
CA ILE A 329 -7.73 7.61 1.92
C ILE A 329 -6.81 6.96 2.94
N GLN A 330 -5.55 7.39 3.00
CA GLN A 330 -4.58 6.95 4.01
C GLN A 330 -5.09 7.19 5.44
N GLN A 331 -5.75 8.33 5.69
CA GLN A 331 -6.23 8.71 7.01
C GLN A 331 -7.46 7.95 7.49
N LEU A 332 -8.36 7.60 6.56
CA LEU A 332 -9.72 7.14 6.91
C LEU A 332 -9.95 5.66 6.61
N ALA A 333 -9.18 5.04 5.70
CA ALA A 333 -9.20 3.59 5.44
C ALA A 333 -8.42 2.78 6.49
N VAL A 334 -8.62 3.14 7.76
CA VAL A 334 -7.93 2.60 8.95
C VAL A 334 -8.72 1.44 9.57
N ALA A 335 -8.22 0.90 10.67
CA ALA A 335 -8.84 -0.20 11.39
C ALA A 335 -10.33 0.02 11.68
N GLY A 336 -11.12 -1.05 11.60
CA GLY A 336 -12.58 -1.01 11.73
C GLY A 336 -13.34 -0.62 10.45
N SER A 337 -12.64 -0.18 9.39
CA SER A 337 -13.20 -0.04 8.04
C SER A 337 -12.77 -1.18 7.14
N ASP A 338 -13.66 -1.70 6.29
CA ASP A 338 -13.33 -2.73 5.32
C ASP A 338 -14.44 -2.93 4.27
N ALA A 339 -14.08 -3.49 3.11
CA ALA A 339 -15.06 -4.13 2.27
C ALA A 339 -15.53 -5.45 2.91
N VAL A 340 -16.69 -5.96 2.50
CA VAL A 340 -17.22 -7.22 3.02
C VAL A 340 -17.18 -8.27 1.91
N PRO A 341 -16.63 -9.47 2.17
CA PRO A 341 -16.69 -10.55 1.20
C PRO A 341 -18.14 -10.91 0.84
N THR A 342 -18.38 -11.25 -0.42
CA THR A 342 -19.73 -11.45 -0.96
C THR A 342 -20.38 -12.77 -0.55
N THR A 343 -19.62 -13.74 -0.04
CA THR A 343 -20.13 -15.07 0.33
C THR A 343 -19.96 -15.33 1.84
N PRO A 344 -20.91 -16.02 2.49
CA PRO A 344 -20.82 -16.34 3.93
C PRO A 344 -19.53 -17.07 4.30
N LYS A 345 -19.02 -17.93 3.41
CA LYS A 345 -17.79 -18.69 3.62
C LYS A 345 -16.56 -17.79 3.57
N ALA A 346 -16.48 -16.90 2.58
CA ALA A 346 -15.41 -15.91 2.52
C ALA A 346 -15.46 -14.95 3.72
N GLN A 347 -16.65 -14.61 4.22
CA GLN A 347 -16.82 -13.84 5.46
C GLN A 347 -16.28 -14.58 6.68
N ALA A 348 -16.47 -15.90 6.78
CA ALA A 348 -15.91 -16.70 7.88
C ALA A 348 -14.37 -16.74 7.84
N ALA A 349 -13.77 -16.97 6.68
CA ALA A 349 -12.31 -16.93 6.52
C ALA A 349 -11.75 -15.51 6.76
N ASN A 350 -12.45 -14.47 6.29
CA ASN A 350 -12.09 -13.07 6.54
C ASN A 350 -12.15 -12.74 8.03
N ARG A 351 -13.12 -13.28 8.77
CA ARG A 351 -13.23 -13.13 10.22
C ARG A 351 -12.05 -13.78 10.95
N ALA A 352 -11.67 -15.00 10.57
CA ALA A 352 -10.51 -15.67 11.16
C ALA A 352 -9.21 -14.89 10.93
N LEU A 353 -9.04 -14.28 9.76
CA LEU A 353 -7.93 -13.36 9.49
C LEU A 353 -8.05 -12.06 10.30
N TRP A 354 -9.23 -11.47 10.36
CA TRP A 354 -9.47 -10.25 11.13
C TRP A 354 -9.07 -10.41 12.61
N GLU A 355 -9.48 -11.50 13.26
CA GLU A 355 -9.11 -11.82 14.66
C GLU A 355 -7.60 -11.91 14.88
N LEU A 356 -6.83 -12.24 13.84
CA LEU A 356 -5.37 -12.25 13.88
C LEU A 356 -4.79 -10.85 13.62
N LEU A 357 -5.30 -10.15 12.61
CA LEU A 357 -4.68 -8.96 12.02
C LEU A 357 -5.08 -7.64 12.69
N GLU A 358 -6.26 -7.59 13.32
CA GLU A 358 -6.87 -6.34 13.74
C GLU A 358 -7.78 -6.53 14.98
N PRO A 359 -7.45 -5.92 16.13
CA PRO A 359 -8.26 -6.03 17.34
C PRO A 359 -9.45 -5.05 17.36
N TYR A 360 -9.58 -4.20 16.34
CA TYR A 360 -10.55 -3.11 16.29
C TYR A 360 -11.71 -3.49 15.37
N ASP A 361 -12.91 -3.67 15.93
CA ASP A 361 -14.15 -3.81 15.17
C ASP A 361 -15.10 -2.64 15.44
N GLY A 362 -15.87 -2.31 14.42
CA GLY A 362 -17.02 -1.44 14.55
C GLY A 362 -16.71 0.05 14.51
N PHE A 363 -17.80 0.81 14.42
CA PHE A 363 -17.76 2.25 14.14
C PHE A 363 -17.00 3.06 15.19
N GLU A 364 -17.19 2.75 16.48
CA GLU A 364 -16.54 3.46 17.58
C GLU A 364 -15.02 3.28 17.57
N ARG A 365 -14.55 2.08 17.23
CA ARG A 365 -13.12 1.77 17.11
C ARG A 365 -12.51 2.39 15.87
N TRP A 366 -13.22 2.38 14.74
CA TRP A 366 -12.81 3.15 13.57
C TRP A 366 -12.68 4.63 13.89
N LEU A 367 -13.68 5.21 14.56
CA LEU A 367 -13.69 6.62 14.95
C LEU A 367 -12.53 6.94 15.90
N GLU A 368 -12.23 6.04 16.85
CA GLU A 368 -11.06 6.14 17.71
C GLU A 368 -9.78 6.22 16.87
N CYS A 369 -9.57 5.29 15.93
CA CYS A 369 -8.39 5.24 15.08
C CYS A 369 -8.27 6.48 14.17
N ALA A 370 -9.35 6.86 13.49
CA ALA A 370 -9.39 8.02 12.60
C ALA A 370 -9.05 9.32 13.34
N ARG A 371 -9.53 9.48 14.58
CA ARG A 371 -9.22 10.66 15.43
C ARG A 371 -7.77 10.71 15.91
N LYS A 372 -7.05 9.58 15.98
CA LYS A 372 -5.62 9.60 16.34
C LYS A 372 -4.79 10.36 15.29
N SER A 373 -5.27 10.45 14.05
CA SER A 373 -4.68 11.25 12.98
C SER A 373 -3.22 10.87 12.67
N VAL A 374 -2.86 9.60 12.89
CA VAL A 374 -1.50 9.10 12.69
C VAL A 374 -1.21 8.98 11.20
N ARG A 375 -0.03 9.43 10.78
CA ARG A 375 0.42 9.40 9.37
C ARG A 375 1.57 8.44 9.12
N CYS A 376 2.40 8.19 10.13
CA CYS A 376 3.56 7.32 10.02
C CYS A 376 3.31 5.96 10.67
N ALA A 377 3.71 4.90 9.99
CA ALA A 377 3.76 3.57 10.58
C ALA A 377 4.76 3.49 11.75
N ASN A 378 4.59 2.47 12.59
CA ASN A 378 5.47 2.26 13.76
C ASN A 378 6.89 1.85 13.35
N ASP A 379 7.00 1.15 12.23
CA ASP A 379 8.22 0.57 11.71
C ASP A 379 8.67 1.30 10.44
N GLY A 380 9.97 1.24 10.15
CA GLY A 380 10.56 1.92 9.00
C GLY A 380 10.67 3.45 9.17
N ALA A 381 11.20 4.08 8.11
CA ALA A 381 11.24 5.53 7.98
C ALA A 381 9.96 6.04 7.32
N CYS A 382 9.60 7.29 7.62
CA CYS A 382 8.40 7.96 7.13
C CYS A 382 8.78 9.31 6.54
N LEU A 383 8.38 9.54 5.30
CA LEU A 383 8.53 10.80 4.60
C LEU A 383 7.14 11.42 4.43
N LEU A 384 6.91 12.51 5.16
CA LEU A 384 5.71 13.33 5.08
C LEU A 384 5.96 14.40 4.03
N VAL A 385 5.27 14.31 2.89
CA VAL A 385 5.51 15.17 1.73
C VAL A 385 4.31 16.07 1.49
N ASP A 386 4.52 17.38 1.43
CA ASP A 386 3.52 18.29 0.90
C ASP A 386 3.59 18.33 -0.63
N TYR A 387 2.74 17.53 -1.29
CA TYR A 387 2.65 17.46 -2.76
C TYR A 387 2.00 18.66 -3.43
N GLN A 388 1.43 19.60 -2.66
CA GLN A 388 0.76 20.77 -3.20
C GLN A 388 -0.39 20.46 -4.20
N ASP A 389 -1.00 19.27 -4.09
CA ASP A 389 -2.08 18.77 -4.95
C ASP A 389 -3.49 19.27 -4.56
N ALA A 390 -3.58 20.29 -3.71
CA ALA A 390 -4.84 20.88 -3.29
C ALA A 390 -5.32 21.95 -4.29
N GLY A 391 -6.63 22.04 -4.53
CA GLY A 391 -7.24 23.18 -5.22
C GLY A 391 -8.31 22.86 -6.26
N SER A 392 -8.34 21.64 -6.82
CA SER A 392 -9.50 21.17 -7.58
C SER A 392 -10.62 20.76 -6.64
N THR A 393 -11.88 20.91 -7.06
CA THR A 393 -13.05 20.36 -6.34
C THR A 393 -13.51 19.02 -6.91
N ALA A 394 -12.95 18.58 -8.03
CA ALA A 394 -13.24 17.30 -8.62
C ALA A 394 -12.43 16.22 -7.88
N ALA A 395 -13.14 15.36 -7.14
CA ALA A 395 -12.51 14.32 -6.32
C ALA A 395 -11.52 13.45 -7.12
N TRP A 396 -11.77 13.23 -8.41
CA TRP A 396 -10.93 12.45 -9.30
C TRP A 396 -9.54 13.05 -9.56
N ASP A 397 -9.40 14.38 -9.55
CA ASP A 397 -8.14 15.06 -9.90
C ASP A 397 -7.01 14.77 -8.91
N HIS A 398 -7.36 14.49 -7.65
CA HIS A 398 -6.40 14.16 -6.60
C HIS A 398 -6.77 12.90 -5.82
N VAL A 399 -7.94 12.30 -6.07
CA VAL A 399 -8.48 11.12 -5.35
C VAL A 399 -8.36 11.33 -3.84
N TYR A 400 -8.92 12.44 -3.36
CA TYR A 400 -8.81 12.86 -1.96
C TYR A 400 -7.36 12.97 -1.41
N GLY A 401 -6.42 13.39 -2.26
CA GLY A 401 -4.99 13.53 -1.96
C GLY A 401 -4.17 12.27 -2.25
N HIS A 402 -4.81 11.19 -2.68
CA HIS A 402 -4.16 9.89 -2.86
C HIS A 402 -3.50 9.69 -4.23
N ALA A 403 -3.85 10.51 -5.23
CA ALA A 403 -3.28 10.39 -6.57
C ALA A 403 -1.89 11.01 -6.71
N ALA A 404 -1.49 11.89 -5.79
CA ALA A 404 -0.24 12.66 -5.90
C ALA A 404 1.02 11.79 -6.11
N TYR A 405 1.05 10.60 -5.52
CA TYR A 405 2.24 9.73 -5.56
C TYR A 405 2.53 9.13 -6.94
N THR A 406 1.49 8.91 -7.75
CA THR A 406 1.60 8.21 -9.03
C THR A 406 1.67 9.16 -10.22
N ARG A 407 1.56 10.47 -9.97
CA ARG A 407 1.69 11.48 -11.03
C ARG A 407 3.08 11.43 -11.66
N LEU A 408 3.14 11.50 -12.99
CA LEU A 408 4.41 11.43 -13.71
C LEU A 408 5.37 12.56 -13.30
N ASN A 409 4.85 13.75 -12.99
CA ASN A 409 5.64 14.88 -12.50
C ASN A 409 6.25 14.64 -11.09
N ALA A 410 5.73 13.67 -10.32
CA ALA A 410 6.26 13.31 -9.01
C ALA A 410 7.38 12.26 -9.09
N LEU A 411 7.57 11.62 -10.25
CA LEU A 411 8.44 10.45 -10.40
C LEU A 411 9.91 10.74 -10.03
N LEU A 412 10.47 11.87 -10.49
CA LEU A 412 11.86 12.23 -10.16
C LEU A 412 12.02 12.53 -8.67
N PHE A 413 11.12 13.31 -8.10
CA PHE A 413 11.12 13.63 -6.68
C PHE A 413 11.04 12.35 -5.83
N ASN A 414 10.06 11.50 -6.11
CA ASN A 414 9.86 10.25 -5.37
C ASN A 414 11.10 9.36 -5.46
N THR A 415 11.65 9.17 -6.66
CA THR A 415 12.85 8.36 -6.86
C THR A 415 14.06 8.96 -6.13
N THR A 416 14.19 10.28 -6.14
CA THR A 416 15.26 10.99 -5.43
C THR A 416 15.19 10.73 -3.94
N GLU A 417 14.01 10.87 -3.34
CA GLU A 417 13.82 10.65 -1.90
C GLU A 417 13.97 9.18 -1.51
N ILE A 418 13.53 8.25 -2.35
CA ILE A 418 13.75 6.80 -2.16
C ILE A 418 15.25 6.50 -2.14
N VAL A 419 16.00 6.96 -3.14
CA VAL A 419 17.45 6.72 -3.22
C VAL A 419 18.18 7.40 -2.08
N ARG A 420 17.78 8.61 -1.71
CA ARG A 420 18.34 9.34 -0.57
C ARG A 420 18.17 8.54 0.72
N ALA A 421 16.95 8.12 1.02
CA ALA A 421 16.63 7.45 2.27
C ALA A 421 17.15 6.01 2.35
N LEU A 422 17.16 5.28 1.22
CA LEU A 422 17.51 3.86 1.22
C LEU A 422 18.93 3.58 0.78
N TYR A 423 19.48 4.31 -0.20
CA TYR A 423 20.69 3.90 -0.94
C TYR A 423 21.86 4.88 -0.84
N THR A 424 21.77 5.91 0.01
CA THR A 424 22.91 6.79 0.29
C THR A 424 23.82 6.13 1.32
N PRO A 425 25.15 6.06 1.09
CA PRO A 425 26.08 5.56 2.10
C PRO A 425 25.96 6.42 3.38
N PRO A 426 26.04 5.83 4.57
CA PRO A 426 26.22 6.65 5.78
C PRO A 426 27.48 7.50 5.58
N SER A 427 27.36 8.81 5.78
CA SER A 427 28.50 9.72 5.80
C SER A 427 29.52 9.16 6.79
N SER A 428 30.73 8.84 6.33
CA SER A 428 31.85 8.47 7.19
C SER A 428 32.12 9.62 8.16
N SER A 429 31.64 9.45 9.38
CA SER A 429 31.91 10.27 10.56
C SER A 429 33.28 9.94 11.13
#